data_AF-A0A087TH71-F1
#
_entry.id   AF-A0A087TH71-F1
#
_cell.length_a   1.000
_cell.length_b   1.000
_cell.length_c   1.000
_cell.angle_alpha   90.00
_cell.angle_beta   90.00
_cell.angle_gamma   90.00
#
_symmetry.space_group_name_H-M   'P 1'
#
loop_
_entity.id
_entity.type
_entity.pdbx_description
1 polymer ?
#
loop_
_entity_poly.entity_id
_entity_poly.type
_entity_poly.pdbx_seq_one_letter_code
_entity_poly.pdbx_strand_id
1 'polypeptide(L)'
;MTRTPDNEENVLCLQSTCAIDKQLGLSQSTVWKILSRNQMHSYHLQHIQALDSADYSLWRNFASWYLEQSVADRAFTASILLTDGAFFTLNETFNQCNVHLCTLDNPHGTRTRAAQMCLSVNI
;
A
#
# COMPACT_ATOMS: atom_id res chain seq x y z
N MET A 1 -33.57 30.20 -1.91
CA MET A 1 -33.00 28.84 -2.05
C MET A 1 -31.50 29.00 -2.24
N THR A 2 -30.76 28.94 -1.14
CA THR A 2 -29.32 29.22 -1.11
C THR A 2 -28.58 27.93 -1.44
N ARG A 3 -27.85 27.95 -2.55
CA ARG A 3 -26.98 26.85 -3.01
C ARG A 3 -25.83 26.68 -2.01
N THR A 4 -25.74 25.50 -1.39
CA THR A 4 -24.61 25.02 -0.56
C THR A 4 -23.34 25.05 -1.42
N PRO A 5 -22.17 25.48 -0.91
CA PRO A 5 -20.98 25.69 -1.73
C PRO A 5 -20.42 24.36 -2.25
N ASP A 6 -19.73 24.44 -3.38
CA ASP A 6 -19.17 23.34 -4.18
C ASP A 6 -18.00 22.57 -3.49
N ASN A 7 -18.11 22.26 -2.20
CA ASN A 7 -17.09 21.54 -1.42
C ASN A 7 -17.38 20.02 -1.26
N GLU A 8 -18.49 19.53 -1.81
CA GLU A 8 -18.96 18.16 -1.59
C GLU A 8 -18.35 17.13 -2.56
N GLU A 9 -17.57 17.55 -3.56
CA GLU A 9 -17.24 16.69 -4.71
C GLU A 9 -15.83 16.07 -4.72
N ASN A 10 -15.01 16.22 -3.68
CA ASN A 10 -13.65 15.66 -3.71
C ASN A 10 -13.15 15.11 -2.37
N VAL A 11 -13.90 14.17 -1.78
CA VAL A 11 -13.34 13.29 -0.73
C VAL A 11 -13.03 11.92 -1.33
N LEU A 12 -12.13 11.88 -2.31
CA LEU A 12 -11.43 10.64 -2.68
C LEU A 12 -10.38 10.39 -1.61
N CYS A 13 -10.74 9.63 -0.57
CA CYS A 13 -9.83 9.53 0.57
C CYS A 13 -8.52 8.82 0.15
N LEU A 14 -7.38 9.43 0.42
CA LEU A 14 -6.04 8.83 0.35
C LEU A 14 -5.31 8.97 1.70
N GLN A 15 -6.06 9.30 2.74
CA GLN A 15 -5.56 9.69 4.07
C GLN A 15 -6.49 9.13 5.16
N SER A 16 -6.22 9.43 6.43
CA SER A 16 -7.12 9.01 7.52
C SER A 16 -8.25 10.02 7.73
N THR A 17 -9.36 9.57 8.32
CA THR A 17 -10.46 10.45 8.73
C THR A 17 -10.01 11.57 9.67
N CYS A 18 -8.95 11.34 10.46
CA CYS A 18 -8.36 12.35 11.32
C CYS A 18 -7.52 13.39 10.55
N ALA A 19 -6.86 12.98 9.46
CA ALA A 19 -6.17 13.93 8.58
C ALA A 19 -7.18 14.84 7.86
N ILE A 20 -8.30 14.27 7.40
CA ILE A 20 -9.40 15.03 6.80
C ILE A 20 -10.00 16.03 7.80
N ASP A 21 -10.21 15.62 9.05
CA ASP A 21 -10.66 16.50 10.14
C ASP A 21 -9.74 17.72 10.26
N LYS A 22 -8.42 17.50 10.39
CA LYS A 22 -7.44 18.59 10.49
C LYS A 22 -7.40 19.49 9.25
N GLN A 23 -7.60 18.93 8.06
CA GLN A 23 -7.57 19.70 6.81
C GLN A 23 -8.83 20.55 6.61
N LEU A 24 -10.00 20.02 7.00
CA LEU A 24 -11.29 20.69 6.84
C LEU A 24 -11.71 21.48 8.09
N GLY A 25 -11.00 21.34 9.21
CA GLY A 25 -11.37 21.91 10.50
C GLY A 25 -12.68 21.31 11.07
N LEU A 26 -13.02 20.07 10.70
CA LEU A 26 -14.29 19.43 11.03
C LEU A 26 -14.07 18.22 11.92
N SER A 27 -14.75 18.16 13.07
CA SER A 27 -14.63 16.99 13.97
C SER A 27 -14.78 15.66 13.21
N GLN A 28 -13.98 14.66 13.59
CA GLN A 28 -14.04 13.31 13.03
C GLN A 28 -15.47 12.74 12.93
N SER A 29 -16.33 13.04 13.90
CA SER A 29 -17.74 12.62 13.91
C SER A 29 -18.55 13.23 12.76
N THR A 30 -18.24 14.47 12.37
CA THR A 30 -18.85 15.18 11.24
C THR A 30 -18.41 14.54 9.93
N VAL A 31 -17.11 14.21 9.79
CA VAL A 31 -16.57 13.53 8.61
C VAL A 31 -17.25 12.16 8.43
N TRP A 32 -17.41 11.38 9.50
CA TRP A 32 -18.16 10.12 9.46
C TRP A 32 -19.62 10.30 9.04
N LYS A 33 -20.31 11.33 9.57
CA LYS A 33 -21.69 11.64 9.16
C LYS A 33 -21.80 11.98 7.68
N ILE A 34 -20.84 12.71 7.13
CA ILE A 34 -20.80 13.05 5.70
C ILE A 34 -20.59 11.78 4.87
N LEU A 35 -19.61 10.94 5.23
CA LEU A 35 -19.37 9.66 4.56
C LEU A 35 -20.60 8.75 4.57
N SER A 36 -21.24 8.59 5.74
CA SER A 36 -22.47 7.79 5.86
C SER A 36 -23.63 8.36 5.07
N ARG A 37 -23.83 9.68 5.05
CA ARG A 37 -24.88 10.33 4.25
C ARG A 37 -24.69 10.10 2.76
N ASN A 38 -23.45 10.10 2.31
CA ASN A 38 -23.09 9.84 0.92
C ASN A 38 -22.90 8.35 0.62
N GLN A 39 -23.25 7.44 1.54
CA GLN A 39 -23.10 5.98 1.39
C GLN A 39 -21.67 5.53 1.03
N MET A 40 -20.66 6.31 1.40
CA MET A 40 -19.27 5.99 1.12
C MET A 40 -18.70 5.08 2.21
N HIS A 41 -17.96 4.07 1.79
CA HIS A 41 -17.29 3.11 2.66
C HIS A 41 -15.78 3.25 2.55
N SER A 42 -15.09 3.12 3.69
CA SER A 42 -13.63 3.15 3.74
C SER A 42 -13.04 1.78 3.41
N TYR A 43 -12.31 1.70 2.31
CA TYR A 43 -11.59 0.51 1.88
C TYR A 43 -10.08 0.66 2.08
N HIS A 44 -9.40 -0.43 2.43
CA HIS A 44 -7.94 -0.45 2.46
C HIS A 44 -7.38 -0.56 1.04
N LEU A 45 -6.38 0.26 0.73
CA LEU A 45 -5.63 0.12 -0.51
C LEU A 45 -4.70 -1.09 -0.43
N GLN A 46 -4.73 -1.93 -1.46
CA GLN A 46 -3.77 -3.01 -1.62
C GLN A 46 -2.44 -2.44 -2.09
N HIS A 47 -1.37 -2.91 -1.48
CA HIS A 47 -0.04 -2.46 -1.85
C HIS A 47 0.58 -3.43 -2.85
N ILE A 48 0.95 -2.93 -4.03
CA ILE A 48 1.64 -3.73 -5.03
C ILE A 48 3.07 -3.21 -5.20
N GLN A 49 4.03 -4.13 -5.27
CA GLN A 49 5.39 -3.80 -5.65
C GLN A 49 5.41 -3.50 -7.15
N ALA A 50 5.96 -2.35 -7.57
CA ALA A 50 6.32 -2.16 -8.96
C ALA A 50 7.44 -3.16 -9.31
N LEU A 51 7.07 -4.26 -9.97
CA LEU A 51 8.02 -5.16 -10.60
C LEU A 51 8.28 -4.66 -12.02
N ASP A 52 9.55 -4.61 -12.42
CA ASP A 52 9.87 -4.41 -13.82
C ASP A 52 9.50 -5.69 -14.59
N SER A 53 9.13 -5.52 -15.85
CA SER A 53 9.01 -6.60 -16.83
C SER A 53 10.24 -7.51 -16.87
N ALA A 54 11.44 -6.95 -16.67
CA ALA A 54 12.69 -7.69 -16.58
C ALA A 54 12.75 -8.59 -15.33
N ASP A 55 12.27 -8.12 -14.19
CA ASP A 55 12.30 -8.86 -12.92
C ASP A 55 11.52 -10.16 -13.01
N TYR A 56 10.38 -10.15 -13.70
CA TYR A 56 9.54 -11.34 -13.82
C TYR A 56 10.30 -12.53 -14.45
N SER A 57 11.13 -12.26 -15.46
CA SER A 57 11.95 -13.29 -16.09
C SER A 57 13.02 -13.84 -15.13
N LEU A 58 13.64 -12.96 -14.34
CA LEU A 58 14.64 -13.33 -13.34
C LEU A 58 14.04 -14.18 -12.23
N TRP A 59 12.89 -13.76 -11.69
CA TRP A 59 12.14 -14.51 -10.68
C TRP A 59 11.70 -15.88 -11.18
N ARG A 60 11.23 -15.98 -12.43
CA ARG A 60 10.85 -17.26 -13.03
C ARG A 60 12.07 -18.19 -13.12
N ASN A 61 13.18 -17.70 -13.65
CA ASN A 61 14.40 -18.50 -13.79
C ASN A 61 14.93 -18.97 -12.44
N PHE A 62 14.93 -18.08 -11.44
CA PHE A 62 15.31 -18.42 -10.07
C PHE A 62 14.38 -19.48 -9.48
N ALA A 63 13.06 -19.34 -9.62
CA ALA A 63 12.10 -20.31 -9.11
C ALA A 63 12.28 -21.69 -9.76
N SER A 64 12.47 -21.75 -11.09
CA SER A 64 12.76 -22.99 -11.81
C SER A 64 14.05 -23.64 -11.32
N TRP A 65 15.13 -22.87 -11.23
CA TRP A 65 16.41 -23.36 -10.70
C TRP A 65 16.29 -23.87 -9.26
N TYR A 66 15.61 -23.11 -8.39
CA TYR A 66 15.40 -23.51 -7.00
C TYR A 66 14.63 -24.84 -6.89
N LEU A 67 13.60 -25.01 -7.71
CA LEU A 67 12.82 -26.25 -7.76
C LEU A 67 13.68 -27.43 -8.20
N GLU A 68 14.51 -27.28 -9.23
CA GLU A 68 15.44 -28.31 -9.68
C GLU A 68 16.41 -28.73 -8.56
N GLN A 69 16.98 -27.76 -7.83
CA GLN A 69 17.87 -28.05 -6.72
C GLN A 69 17.16 -28.75 -5.56
N SER A 70 15.90 -28.37 -5.28
CA SER A 70 15.10 -29.01 -4.22
C SER A 70 14.73 -30.47 -4.54
N VAL A 71 14.64 -30.82 -5.82
CA VAL A 71 14.41 -32.20 -6.28
C VAL A 71 15.70 -33.00 -6.27
N ALA A 72 16.82 -32.39 -6.67
CA ALA A 72 18.13 -33.02 -6.68
C ALA A 72 18.64 -33.34 -5.27
N ASP A 73 18.41 -32.42 -4.32
CA ASP A 73 18.76 -32.61 -2.91
C ASP A 73 17.64 -32.10 -1.99
N ARG A 74 17.03 -33.03 -1.25
CA ARG A 74 15.96 -32.74 -0.30
C ARG A 74 16.43 -31.91 0.91
N ALA A 75 17.73 -31.92 1.21
CA ALA A 75 18.32 -31.12 2.28
C ALA A 75 18.69 -29.70 1.82
N PHE A 76 18.67 -29.42 0.52
CA PHE A 76 19.05 -28.12 -0.06
C PHE A 76 18.30 -26.97 0.61
N THR A 77 16.96 -27.06 0.71
CA THR A 77 16.14 -26.01 1.35
C THR A 77 16.55 -25.75 2.80
N ALA A 78 16.94 -26.79 3.55
CA ALA A 78 17.35 -26.66 4.94
C ALA A 78 18.75 -26.04 5.11
N SER A 79 19.57 -26.05 4.06
CA SER A 79 20.92 -25.46 4.05
C SER A 79 20.94 -23.96 3.74
N ILE A 80 19.81 -23.38 3.31
CA ILE A 80 19.72 -21.98 2.91
C ILE A 80 19.47 -21.10 4.13
N LEU A 81 20.42 -20.20 4.41
CA LEU A 81 20.24 -19.12 5.37
C LEU A 81 19.90 -17.83 4.60
N LEU A 82 18.68 -17.33 4.82
CA LEU A 82 18.26 -16.04 4.27
C LEU A 82 18.55 -14.94 5.30
N THR A 83 19.18 -13.87 4.85
CA THR A 83 19.41 -12.66 5.66
C THR A 83 18.75 -11.50 4.94
N ASP A 84 17.92 -10.73 5.65
CA ASP A 84 17.36 -9.48 5.17
C ASP A 84 17.96 -8.28 5.93
N GLY A 85 18.24 -7.20 5.18
CA GLY A 85 18.60 -5.92 5.76
C GLY A 85 17.36 -5.06 5.86
N ALA A 86 17.01 -4.59 7.06
CA ALA A 86 15.93 -3.64 7.26
C ALA A 86 16.48 -2.22 7.48
N PHE A 87 16.02 -1.27 6.67
CA PHE A 87 16.30 0.16 6.86
C PHE A 87 15.16 0.81 7.66
N PHE A 88 15.49 1.42 8.79
CA PHE A 88 14.57 2.25 9.57
C PHE A 88 14.88 3.71 9.32
N THR A 89 13.99 4.43 8.65
CA THR A 89 14.12 5.89 8.48
C THR A 89 13.29 6.61 9.55
N LEU A 90 13.90 7.62 10.19
CA LEU A 90 13.22 8.45 11.20
C LEU A 90 12.24 9.45 10.58
N ASN A 91 12.45 9.82 9.31
CA ASN A 91 11.56 10.71 8.56
C ASN A 91 10.83 9.94 7.46
N GLU A 92 9.53 10.22 7.35
CA GLU A 92 8.61 9.77 6.29
C GLU A 92 8.14 8.30 6.30
N THR A 93 7.97 7.68 7.47
CA THR A 93 7.10 6.49 7.55
C THR A 93 5.63 6.92 7.65
N PHE A 94 4.97 7.12 6.51
CA PHE A 94 3.51 7.20 6.48
C PHE A 94 2.95 5.89 7.05
N ASN A 95 2.16 5.95 8.12
CA ASN A 95 1.51 4.76 8.66
C ASN A 95 0.51 4.22 7.63
N GLN A 96 0.90 3.15 6.95
CA GLN A 96 0.16 2.56 5.84
C GLN A 96 -1.21 2.03 6.25
N CYS A 97 -1.39 1.69 7.53
CA CYS A 97 -2.67 1.27 8.09
C CYS A 97 -3.71 2.41 8.08
N ASN A 98 -3.25 3.65 7.99
CA ASN A 98 -4.10 4.84 8.04
C ASN A 98 -4.50 5.34 6.64
N VAL A 99 -4.14 4.63 5.56
CA VAL A 99 -4.61 4.94 4.20
C VAL A 99 -5.92 4.21 3.93
N HIS A 100 -6.97 4.98 3.69
CA HIS A 100 -8.25 4.45 3.24
C HIS A 100 -8.71 5.18 2.00
N LEU A 101 -9.37 4.44 1.11
CA LEU A 101 -10.12 4.98 -0.02
C LEU A 101 -11.61 4.93 0.29
N CYS A 102 -12.23 6.12 0.34
CA CYS A 102 -13.67 6.25 0.60
C CYS A 102 -14.41 6.33 -0.74
N THR A 103 -15.17 5.29 -1.07
CA THR A 103 -15.95 5.19 -2.32
C THR A 103 -17.27 4.49 -2.05
N LEU A 104 -18.23 4.63 -2.97
CA LEU A 104 -19.52 3.93 -2.89
C LEU A 104 -19.35 2.41 -2.99
N ASP A 105 -18.54 1.98 -3.97
CA ASP A 105 -18.23 0.58 -4.23
C ASP A 105 -16.76 0.28 -3.95
N ASN A 106 -16.43 -0.98 -3.66
CA ASN A 106 -15.05 -1.41 -3.45
C ASN A 106 -14.23 -1.26 -4.75
N PRO A 107 -13.26 -0.34 -4.82
CA PRO A 107 -12.53 -0.05 -6.04
C PRO A 107 -11.36 -1.03 -6.25
N HIS A 108 -11.11 -1.96 -5.32
CA HIS A 108 -9.90 -2.79 -5.28
C HIS A 108 -8.64 -1.94 -5.49
N GLY A 109 -8.64 -0.75 -4.89
CA GLY A 109 -7.65 0.27 -5.14
C GLY A 109 -6.26 -0.25 -4.79
N THR A 110 -5.34 -0.10 -5.73
CA THR A 110 -3.94 -0.47 -5.53
C THR A 110 -3.10 0.79 -5.39
N ARG A 111 -2.07 0.72 -4.54
CA ARG A 111 -1.03 1.72 -4.46
C ARG A 111 0.30 1.04 -4.76
N THR A 112 0.93 1.49 -5.84
CA THR A 112 2.24 1.01 -6.25
C THR A 112 3.32 1.70 -5.43
N ARG A 113 4.18 0.96 -4.74
CA ARG A 113 5.48 1.51 -4.30
C ARG A 113 6.42 1.53 -5.48
N ALA A 114 7.20 2.61 -5.56
CA ALA A 114 8.34 2.67 -6.46
C ALA A 114 9.23 1.43 -6.25
N ALA A 115 9.77 0.92 -7.35
CA ALA A 115 10.74 -0.16 -7.31
C ALA A 115 11.89 0.23 -6.38
N GLN A 116 12.25 -0.65 -5.46
CA GLN A 116 13.40 -0.46 -4.58
C GLN A 116 14.68 -0.63 -5.39
N MET A 117 15.09 0.41 -6.12
CA MET A 117 16.28 0.39 -6.98
C MET A 117 17.57 0.79 -6.26
N CYS A 118 17.47 1.27 -5.02
CA CYS A 118 18.64 1.61 -4.20
C CYS A 118 18.90 0.52 -3.16
N LEU A 119 19.73 -0.45 -3.54
CA LEU A 119 20.38 -1.35 -2.60
C LEU A 119 21.64 -0.64 -2.09
N SER A 120 21.67 -0.28 -0.81
CA SER A 120 22.93 0.09 -0.15
C SER A 120 23.60 -1.19 0.33
N VAL A 121 24.82 -1.42 -0.16
CA VAL A 121 25.70 -2.45 0.37
C VAL A 121 26.33 -1.91 1.65
N ASN A 122 26.17 -2.62 2.76
CA ASN A 122 26.97 -2.37 3.95
C ASN A 122 28.38 -2.92 3.66
N ILE A 123 29.36 -2.02 3.53
CA ILE A 123 30.79 -2.36 3.44
C ILE A 123 31.38 -2.33 4.84
#